data_AF-A0A3A9UBT1-F1
#
_entry.id   AF-A0A3A9UBT1-F1
#
_cell.length_a   1.000
_cell.length_b   1.000
_cell.length_c   1.000
_cell.angle_alpha   90.00
_cell.angle_beta   90.00
_cell.angle_gamma   90.00
#
_symmetry.space_group_name_H-M   'P 1'
#
loop_
_entity.id
_entity.type
_entity.pdbx_description
1 polymer ?
#
loop_
_entity_poly.entity_id
_entity_poly.type
_entity_poly.pdbx_seq_one_letter_code
_entity_poly.pdbx_strand_id
1 'polypeptide(L)'
;MKYAAALIEYLITGIISLIWIGLYSKQYVDISAENIKDYKEVIVICIFPIAYVFGIYVDVSSSYLLKRFNNIAEFISGRISCPRWLKWLFTLLVGTSKSEPYKRSAEILSYSPSDTIKTMEAYISRDRIARGMALNSFACGLISHLTLTGKTQHITVNLSVAVFILSIFAWFRLRRLSKAFKTQALIQLTKR
;
A
#
# COMPACT_ATOMS: atom_id res chain seq x y z
N MET A 1 9.73 19.55 2.26
CA MET A 1 10.24 18.49 3.17
C MET A 1 9.29 17.31 3.38
N LYS A 2 7.96 17.50 3.51
CA LYS A 2 6.99 16.39 3.75
C LYS A 2 6.97 15.28 2.68
N TYR A 3 7.36 15.62 1.44
CA TYR A 3 7.39 14.67 0.33
C TYR A 3 8.51 13.64 0.43
N ALA A 4 9.70 14.08 0.86
CA ALA A 4 10.84 13.19 1.12
C ALA A 4 10.54 12.28 2.31
N ALA A 5 9.90 12.82 3.36
CA ALA A 5 9.47 12.03 4.52
C ALA A 5 8.52 10.89 4.12
N ALA A 6 7.47 11.17 3.34
CA ALA A 6 6.54 10.13 2.88
C ALA A 6 7.21 9.09 1.95
N LEU A 7 8.20 9.49 1.14
CA LEU A 7 8.96 8.58 0.31
C LEU A 7 9.83 7.64 1.16
N ILE A 8 10.52 8.21 2.16
CA ILE A 8 11.34 7.47 3.13
C ILE A 8 10.48 6.52 3.97
N GLU A 9 9.29 6.95 4.42
CA GLU A 9 8.35 6.11 5.17
C GLU A 9 7.96 4.85 4.39
N TYR A 10 7.61 4.99 3.10
CA TYR A 10 7.31 3.81 2.28
C TYR A 10 8.53 2.94 2.02
N LEU A 11 9.69 3.56 1.80
CA LEU A 11 10.93 2.81 1.60
C LEU A 11 11.27 1.97 2.84
N ILE A 12 11.23 2.57 4.03
CA ILE A 12 11.48 1.89 5.31
C ILE A 12 10.46 0.77 5.53
N THR A 13 9.17 1.07 5.37
CA THR A 13 8.10 0.08 5.52
C THR A 13 8.28 -1.09 4.56
N GLY A 14 8.69 -0.79 3.33
CA GLY A 14 9.01 -1.76 2.29
C GLY A 14 10.21 -2.64 2.62
N ILE A 15 11.32 -2.04 3.04
CA ILE A 15 12.55 -2.76 3.43
C ILE A 15 12.26 -3.69 4.60
N ILE A 16 11.57 -3.21 5.64
CA ILE A 16 11.20 -4.03 6.80
C ILE A 16 10.34 -5.22 6.35
N SER A 17 9.38 -4.98 5.45
CA SER A 17 8.53 -6.05 4.93
C SER A 17 9.31 -7.08 4.10
N LEU A 18 10.25 -6.63 3.27
CA LEU A 18 11.13 -7.53 2.50
C LEU A 18 12.05 -8.34 3.41
N ILE A 19 12.56 -7.77 4.50
CA ILE A 19 13.35 -8.49 5.51
C ILE A 19 12.51 -9.62 6.11
N TRP A 20 11.28 -9.33 6.52
CA TRP A 20 10.37 -10.35 7.06
C TRP A 20 10.07 -11.47 6.06
N ILE A 21 9.82 -11.11 4.80
CA ILE A 21 9.61 -12.09 3.73
C ILE A 21 10.87 -12.92 3.52
N GLY A 22 12.05 -12.31 3.46
CA GLY A 22 13.32 -13.01 3.31
C GLY A 22 13.61 -13.97 4.46
N LEU A 23 13.36 -13.55 5.70
CA LEU A 23 13.51 -14.40 6.89
C LEU A 23 12.55 -15.60 6.87
N TYR A 24 11.29 -15.39 6.48
CA TYR A 24 10.31 -16.46 6.33
C TYR A 24 10.67 -17.41 5.18
N SER A 25 11.05 -16.86 4.02
CA SER A 25 11.45 -17.64 2.85
C SER A 25 12.70 -18.47 3.08
N LYS A 26 13.63 -18.03 3.94
CA LYS A 26 14.82 -18.81 4.33
C LYS A 26 14.46 -20.16 4.97
N GLN A 27 13.27 -20.30 5.54
CA GLN A 27 12.79 -21.58 6.09
C GLN A 27 12.43 -22.60 4.99
N TYR A 28 12.22 -22.14 3.76
CA TYR A 28 11.73 -22.96 2.64
C TYR A 28 12.69 -22.99 1.43
N VAL A 29 13.60 -22.02 1.34
CA VAL A 29 14.57 -21.86 0.26
C VAL A 29 15.93 -21.58 0.87
N ASP A 30 16.92 -22.41 0.55
CA ASP A 30 18.29 -22.19 0.98
C ASP A 30 18.93 -21.08 0.14
N ILE A 31 18.83 -19.84 0.63
CA ILE A 31 19.41 -18.68 -0.02
C ILE A 31 20.88 -18.62 0.41
N SER A 32 21.77 -19.18 -0.40
CA SER A 32 23.21 -19.14 -0.12
C SER A 32 23.74 -17.70 -0.14
N ALA A 33 24.37 -17.28 0.95
CA ALA A 33 24.88 -15.93 1.12
C ALA A 33 26.06 -15.60 0.19
N GLU A 34 26.72 -16.63 -0.37
CA GLU A 34 27.85 -16.50 -1.28
C GLU A 34 27.45 -15.86 -2.61
N ASN A 35 26.28 -16.23 -3.16
CA ASN A 35 25.76 -15.65 -4.41
C ASN A 35 25.35 -14.17 -4.27
N ILE A 36 25.12 -13.66 -3.05
CA ILE A 36 24.68 -12.28 -2.84
C ILE A 36 25.86 -11.29 -2.96
N LYS A 37 27.08 -11.74 -2.68
CA LYS A 37 28.27 -10.88 -2.66
C LYS A 37 28.65 -10.33 -4.02
N ASP A 38 28.42 -11.11 -5.08
CA ASP A 38 28.85 -10.77 -6.44
C ASP A 38 27.85 -9.89 -7.18
N TYR A 39 26.59 -9.83 -6.72
CA TYR A 39 25.51 -9.05 -7.36
C TYR A 39 25.01 -7.88 -6.52
N LYS A 40 25.77 -7.42 -5.52
CA LYS A 40 25.32 -6.40 -4.55
C LYS A 40 24.68 -5.16 -5.18
N GLU A 41 25.30 -4.63 -6.23
CA GLU A 41 24.81 -3.40 -6.88
C GLU A 41 23.50 -3.64 -7.64
N VAL A 42 23.40 -4.75 -8.38
CA VAL A 42 22.17 -5.16 -9.09
C VAL A 42 21.05 -5.46 -8.11
N ILE A 43 21.38 -6.13 -7.00
CA ILE A 43 20.45 -6.42 -5.90
C ILE A 43 19.92 -5.13 -5.30
N VAL A 44 20.78 -4.15 -5.03
CA VAL A 44 20.39 -2.85 -4.47
C VAL A 44 19.49 -2.06 -5.43
N ILE A 45 19.87 -2.00 -6.72
CA ILE A 45 19.11 -1.29 -7.76
C ILE A 45 17.71 -1.90 -7.95
N CYS A 46 17.57 -3.22 -7.84
CA CYS A 46 16.28 -3.90 -7.97
C CYS A 46 15.46 -3.86 -6.67
N ILE A 47 16.10 -4.02 -5.51
CA ILE A 47 15.39 -4.10 -4.22
C ILE A 47 14.78 -2.76 -3.83
N PHE A 48 15.43 -1.62 -4.05
CA PHE A 48 14.88 -0.34 -3.61
C PHE A 48 13.54 0.01 -4.29
N PRO A 49 13.39 -0.10 -5.62
CA PRO A 49 12.09 0.06 -6.28
C PRO A 49 11.05 -0.93 -5.79
N ILE A 50 11.43 -2.21 -5.61
CA ILE A 50 10.53 -3.25 -5.12
C ILE A 50 10.05 -2.90 -3.71
N ALA A 51 10.97 -2.53 -2.82
CA ALA A 51 10.68 -2.13 -1.45
C ALA A 51 9.72 -0.94 -1.43
N TYR A 52 9.99 0.10 -2.23
CA TYR A 52 9.11 1.25 -2.33
C TYR A 52 7.68 0.88 -2.72
N VAL A 53 7.51 0.07 -3.78
CA VAL A 53 6.20 -0.43 -4.20
C VAL A 53 5.56 -1.25 -3.08
N PHE A 54 6.32 -2.14 -2.46
CA PHE A 54 5.83 -2.98 -1.37
C PHE A 54 5.34 -2.15 -0.18
N GLY A 55 6.07 -1.09 0.18
CA GLY A 55 5.68 -0.16 1.24
C GLY A 55 4.36 0.55 0.96
N ILE A 56 4.11 0.98 -0.29
CA ILE A 56 2.81 1.53 -0.68
C ILE A 56 1.70 0.50 -0.47
N TYR A 57 1.93 -0.76 -0.87
CA TYR A 57 0.93 -1.82 -0.75
C TYR A 57 0.65 -2.19 0.70
N VAL A 58 1.67 -2.23 1.56
CA VAL A 58 1.52 -2.47 3.00
C VAL A 58 0.72 -1.36 3.66
N ASP A 59 1.03 -0.09 3.38
CA ASP A 59 0.27 1.05 3.90
C ASP A 59 -1.20 1.04 3.46
N VAL A 60 -1.44 0.78 2.17
CA VAL A 60 -2.79 0.74 1.61
C VAL A 60 -3.60 -0.42 2.17
N SER A 61 -2.97 -1.58 2.33
CA SER A 61 -3.60 -2.80 2.86
C SER A 61 -3.87 -2.70 4.35
N SER A 62 -2.90 -2.23 5.15
CA SER A 62 -3.08 -2.02 6.60
C SER A 62 -4.19 -1.01 6.86
N SER A 63 -4.19 0.12 6.13
CA SER A 63 -5.23 1.14 6.23
C SER A 63 -6.60 0.65 5.74
N TYR A 64 -6.66 -0.41 4.93
CA TYR A 64 -7.92 -1.06 4.53
C TYR A 64 -8.42 -2.04 5.58
N LEU A 65 -7.54 -2.91 6.06
CA LEU A 65 -7.85 -3.86 7.11
C LEU A 65 -8.29 -3.15 8.39
N LEU A 66 -7.53 -2.15 8.86
CA LEU A 66 -7.88 -1.37 10.06
C LEU A 66 -9.26 -0.71 9.96
N LYS A 67 -9.60 -0.14 8.78
CA LYS A 67 -10.92 0.44 8.57
C LYS A 67 -12.04 -0.60 8.58
N ARG A 68 -11.80 -1.79 8.02
CA ARG A 68 -12.77 -2.89 8.05
C ARG A 68 -12.92 -3.47 9.46
N PHE A 69 -11.83 -3.63 10.20
CA PHE A 69 -11.86 -4.01 11.60
C PHE A 69 -12.65 -3.02 12.43
N ASN A 70 -12.47 -1.71 12.24
CA ASN A 70 -13.29 -0.69 12.89
C ASN A 70 -14.77 -0.83 12.58
N ASN A 71 -15.15 -0.97 11.31
CA ASN A 71 -16.55 -1.11 10.93
C ASN A 71 -17.18 -2.40 11.50
N ILE A 72 -16.41 -3.50 11.56
CA ILE A 72 -16.84 -4.77 12.15
C ILE A 72 -16.97 -4.62 13.67
N ALA A 73 -16.00 -3.99 14.33
CA ALA A 73 -16.03 -3.72 15.75
C ALA A 73 -17.24 -2.84 16.11
N GLU A 74 -17.52 -1.78 15.35
CA GLU A 74 -18.71 -0.94 15.51
C GLU A 74 -19.99 -1.75 15.34
N PHE A 75 -20.10 -2.58 14.29
CA PHE A 75 -21.26 -3.44 14.02
C PHE A 75 -21.50 -4.44 15.16
N ILE A 76 -20.46 -5.12 15.65
CA ILE A 76 -20.53 -6.05 16.77
C ILE A 76 -20.96 -5.30 18.04
N SER A 77 -20.37 -4.12 18.28
CA SER A 77 -20.63 -3.32 19.47
C SER A 77 -22.01 -2.65 19.50
N GLY A 78 -22.68 -2.58 18.34
CA GLY A 78 -24.07 -2.15 18.18
C GLY A 78 -25.07 -3.29 18.30
N ARG A 79 -24.65 -4.55 18.07
CA ARG A 79 -25.51 -5.75 18.20
C ARG A 79 -25.36 -6.50 19.52
N ILE A 80 -24.22 -6.36 20.17
CA ILE A 80 -23.91 -6.96 21.47
C ILE A 80 -23.71 -5.82 22.45
N SER A 81 -24.24 -5.94 23.67
CA SER A 81 -23.96 -5.01 24.76
C SER A 81 -22.48 -5.11 25.15
N CYS A 82 -21.63 -4.49 24.34
CA CYS A 82 -20.19 -4.46 24.52
C CYS A 82 -19.88 -3.47 25.65
N PRO A 83 -19.20 -3.90 26.72
CA PRO A 83 -18.93 -3.03 27.85
C PRO A 83 -18.02 -1.86 27.41
N ARG A 84 -18.25 -0.67 28.00
CA ARG A 84 -17.63 0.61 27.57
C ARG A 84 -16.11 0.57 27.51
N TRP A 85 -15.46 -0.18 28.40
CA TRP A 85 -14.00 -0.34 28.43
C TRP A 85 -13.48 -1.05 27.18
N LEU A 86 -14.19 -2.06 26.66
CA LEU A 86 -13.83 -2.77 25.44
C LEU A 86 -13.94 -1.85 24.22
N LYS A 87 -15.03 -1.08 24.12
CA LYS A 87 -15.20 -0.04 23.08
C LYS A 87 -14.05 0.96 23.12
N TRP A 88 -13.69 1.46 24.30
CA TRP A 88 -12.57 2.39 24.47
C TRP A 88 -11.23 1.79 24.04
N LEU A 89 -10.95 0.54 24.42
CA LEU A 89 -9.74 -0.19 24.05
C LEU A 89 -9.64 -0.41 22.53
N PHE A 90 -10.75 -0.78 21.87
CA PHE A 90 -10.82 -0.89 20.41
C PHE A 90 -10.60 0.46 19.72
N THR A 91 -11.18 1.53 20.25
CA THR A 91 -11.01 2.89 19.69
C THR A 91 -9.57 3.38 19.85
N LEU A 92 -8.89 3.00 20.93
CA LEU A 92 -7.47 3.29 21.19
C LEU A 92 -6.53 2.51 20.26
N LEU A 93 -6.79 1.22 20.06
CA LEU A 93 -5.94 0.35 19.25
C LEU A 93 -6.09 0.59 17.75
N VAL A 94 -7.31 0.86 17.28
CA VAL A 94 -7.63 0.88 15.84
C VAL A 94 -7.92 2.30 15.32
N GLY A 95 -8.15 3.26 16.22
CA GLY A 95 -8.42 4.66 15.87
C GLY A 95 -9.81 4.89 15.27
N THR A 96 -10.23 6.15 15.11
CA THR A 96 -11.51 6.50 14.49
C THR A 96 -11.36 6.75 12.99
N SER A 97 -12.27 6.20 12.17
CA SER A 97 -12.28 6.46 10.72
C SER A 97 -12.69 7.90 10.46
N LYS A 98 -11.75 8.77 10.05
CA LYS A 98 -12.05 10.16 9.67
C LYS A 98 -13.07 10.22 8.53
N SER A 99 -14.11 11.05 8.68
CA SER A 99 -15.20 11.21 7.70
C SER A 99 -14.73 11.90 6.40
N GLU A 100 -13.76 12.82 6.49
CA GLU A 100 -13.18 13.53 5.35
C GLU A 100 -11.66 13.37 5.31
N PRO A 101 -11.12 12.37 4.58
CA PRO A 101 -9.69 12.21 4.44
C PRO A 101 -9.10 13.42 3.68
N TYR A 102 -8.02 13.99 4.23
CA TYR A 102 -7.18 15.02 3.63
C TYR A 102 -7.69 16.46 3.55
N LYS A 103 -8.88 16.82 4.05
CA LYS A 103 -9.34 18.22 4.06
C LYS A 103 -8.34 19.18 4.71
N ARG A 104 -7.89 18.83 5.92
CA ARG A 104 -6.87 19.59 6.67
C ARG A 104 -5.51 19.60 5.96
N SER A 105 -5.14 18.50 5.30
CA SER A 105 -3.88 18.43 4.55
C SER A 105 -3.92 19.30 3.30
N ALA A 106 -5.03 19.31 2.56
CA ALA A 106 -5.26 20.15 1.39
C ALA A 106 -5.30 21.63 1.76
N GLU A 107 -5.93 21.98 2.89
CA GLU A 107 -5.95 23.32 3.43
C GLU A 107 -4.55 23.82 3.87
N ILE A 108 -3.74 22.97 4.50
CA ILE A 108 -2.37 23.35 4.86
C ILE A 108 -1.50 23.50 3.60
N LEU A 109 -1.69 22.64 2.60
CA LEU A 109 -0.89 22.67 1.37
C LEU A 109 -1.30 23.81 0.44
N SER A 110 -2.55 24.28 0.44
CA SER A 110 -3.01 25.35 -0.45
C SER A 110 -2.28 26.68 -0.23
N TYR A 111 -1.66 26.88 0.95
CA TYR A 111 -0.77 28.02 1.21
C TYR A 111 0.48 28.03 0.29
N SER A 112 0.91 26.88 -0.21
CA SER A 112 1.99 26.69 -1.20
C SER A 112 1.46 25.92 -2.43
N PRO A 113 1.05 26.63 -3.50
CA PRO A 113 0.52 25.99 -4.71
C PRO A 113 1.49 24.98 -5.34
N SER A 114 2.80 25.27 -5.31
CA SER A 114 3.82 24.37 -5.85
C SER A 114 3.90 23.02 -5.11
N ASP A 115 3.78 23.03 -3.79
CA ASP A 115 3.77 21.79 -2.99
C ASP A 115 2.44 21.04 -3.12
N THR A 116 1.34 21.77 -3.32
CA THR A 116 0.03 21.17 -3.63
C THR A 116 0.08 20.41 -4.95
N ILE A 117 0.65 20.99 -6.00
CA ILE A 117 0.78 20.33 -7.31
C ILE A 117 1.65 19.08 -7.19
N LYS A 118 2.83 19.18 -6.55
CA LYS A 118 3.71 18.03 -6.32
C LYS A 118 2.98 16.89 -5.59
N THR A 119 2.25 17.20 -4.52
CA THR A 119 1.47 16.19 -3.77
C THR A 119 0.35 15.56 -4.59
N MET A 120 -0.31 16.31 -5.46
CA MET A 120 -1.27 15.76 -6.42
C MET A 120 -0.60 14.78 -7.40
N GLU A 121 0.57 15.16 -7.97
CA GLU A 121 1.35 14.30 -8.85
C GLU A 121 1.80 13.01 -8.16
N ALA A 122 2.17 13.08 -6.88
CA ALA A 122 2.48 11.91 -6.05
C ALA A 122 1.35 10.90 -6.04
N TYR A 123 0.13 11.37 -5.73
CA TYR A 123 -1.03 10.52 -5.61
C TYR A 123 -1.41 9.90 -6.95
N ILE A 124 -1.26 10.65 -8.05
CA ILE A 124 -1.47 10.15 -9.41
C ILE A 124 -0.40 9.10 -9.77
N SER A 125 0.85 9.32 -9.37
CA SER A 125 1.93 8.36 -9.59
C SER A 125 1.64 7.02 -8.89
N ARG A 126 1.18 7.05 -7.63
CA ARG A 126 0.80 5.84 -6.89
C ARG A 126 -0.38 5.10 -7.52
N ASP A 127 -1.38 5.82 -8.05
CA ASP A 127 -2.48 5.23 -8.82
C ASP A 127 -1.97 4.50 -10.07
N ARG A 128 -1.03 5.10 -10.81
CA ARG A 128 -0.40 4.48 -11.99
C ARG A 128 0.40 3.23 -11.62
N ILE A 129 1.14 3.25 -10.52
CA ILE A 129 1.90 2.09 -10.02
C ILE A 129 0.93 0.94 -9.70
N ALA A 130 -0.15 1.19 -8.95
CA ALA A 130 -1.10 0.13 -8.58
C ALA A 130 -1.79 -0.49 -9.81
N ARG A 131 -2.13 0.33 -10.81
CA ARG A 131 -2.64 -0.14 -12.11
C ARG A 131 -1.63 -0.98 -12.87
N GLY A 132 -0.39 -0.51 -12.95
CA GLY A 132 0.70 -1.22 -13.62
C GLY A 132 0.95 -2.58 -12.98
N MET A 133 0.97 -2.64 -11.65
CA MET A 133 1.12 -3.89 -10.90
C MET A 133 -0.06 -4.83 -11.09
N ALA A 134 -1.30 -4.33 -11.18
CA ALA A 134 -2.44 -5.17 -11.54
C ALA A 134 -2.24 -5.79 -12.93
N LEU A 135 -1.94 -5.00 -13.96
CA LEU A 135 -1.73 -5.54 -15.30
C LEU A 135 -0.53 -6.51 -15.37
N ASN A 136 0.58 -6.17 -14.71
CA ASN A 136 1.78 -6.99 -14.71
C ASN A 136 1.57 -8.32 -13.98
N SER A 137 0.87 -8.32 -12.85
CA SER A 137 0.54 -9.56 -12.13
C SER A 137 -0.42 -10.44 -12.92
N PHE A 138 -1.41 -9.85 -13.61
CA PHE A 138 -2.28 -10.60 -14.51
C PHE A 138 -1.52 -11.23 -15.68
N ALA A 139 -0.67 -10.45 -16.36
CA ALA A 139 0.17 -10.93 -17.45
C ALA A 139 1.15 -12.02 -16.98
N CYS A 140 1.76 -11.86 -15.80
CA CYS A 140 2.63 -12.86 -15.20
C CYS A 140 1.88 -14.17 -14.93
N GLY A 141 0.65 -14.10 -14.41
CA GLY A 141 -0.21 -15.27 -14.21
C GLY A 141 -0.53 -15.99 -15.51
N LEU A 142 -0.87 -15.24 -16.58
CA LEU A 142 -1.16 -15.80 -17.90
C LEU A 142 0.07 -16.48 -18.51
N ILE A 143 1.22 -15.79 -18.52
CA ILE A 143 2.48 -16.35 -19.04
C ILE A 143 2.88 -17.58 -18.23
N SER A 144 2.80 -17.51 -16.90
CA SER A 144 3.11 -18.64 -16.02
C SER A 144 2.21 -19.83 -16.29
N HIS A 145 0.92 -19.60 -16.59
CA HIS A 145 0.00 -20.68 -16.95
C HIS A 145 0.38 -21.34 -18.28
N LEU A 146 0.85 -20.57 -19.27
CA LEU A 146 1.22 -21.07 -20.59
C LEU A 146 2.61 -21.73 -20.64
N THR A 147 3.55 -21.28 -19.80
CA THR A 147 4.98 -21.66 -19.90
C THR A 147 5.45 -22.62 -18.82
N LEU A 148 4.86 -22.60 -17.63
CA LEU A 148 5.27 -23.46 -16.52
C LEU A 148 4.39 -24.72 -16.47
N THR A 149 4.98 -25.83 -16.07
CA THR A 149 4.28 -27.12 -15.87
C THR A 149 4.47 -27.64 -14.46
N GLY A 150 3.44 -28.30 -13.91
CA GLY A 150 3.51 -29.00 -12.63
C GLY A 150 3.19 -28.11 -11.42
N LYS A 151 3.72 -28.46 -10.23
CA LYS A 151 3.38 -27.81 -8.96
C LYS A 151 3.77 -26.32 -8.91
N THR A 152 4.84 -25.95 -9.60
CA THR A 152 5.33 -24.56 -9.69
C THR A 152 4.36 -23.66 -10.46
N GLN A 153 3.71 -24.18 -11.51
CA GLN A 153 2.68 -23.45 -12.27
C GLN A 153 1.54 -22.99 -11.35
N HIS A 154 0.97 -23.91 -10.57
CA HIS A 154 -0.13 -23.59 -9.66
C HIS A 154 0.25 -22.56 -8.60
N ILE A 155 1.46 -22.68 -8.02
CA ILE A 155 1.95 -21.72 -7.02
C ILE A 155 2.09 -20.32 -7.63
N THR A 156 2.75 -20.21 -8.78
CA THR A 156 3.01 -18.92 -9.42
C THR A 156 1.73 -18.27 -9.94
N VAL A 157 0.80 -19.06 -10.50
CA VAL A 157 -0.52 -18.56 -10.94
C VAL A 157 -1.34 -18.08 -9.74
N ASN A 158 -1.43 -18.85 -8.66
CA ASN A 158 -2.16 -18.46 -7.46
C ASN A 158 -1.60 -17.19 -6.82
N LEU A 159 -0.27 -17.08 -6.74
CA LEU A 159 0.41 -15.88 -6.24
C LEU A 159 0.11 -14.67 -7.14
N SER A 160 0.19 -14.84 -8.45
CA SER A 160 -0.09 -13.79 -9.43
C SER A 160 -1.54 -13.29 -9.34
N VAL A 161 -2.51 -14.20 -9.17
CA VAL A 161 -3.92 -13.87 -8.95
C VAL A 161 -4.12 -13.14 -7.63
N ALA A 162 -3.46 -13.57 -6.55
CA ALA A 162 -3.54 -12.88 -5.26
C ALA A 162 -3.00 -11.44 -5.36
N VAL A 163 -1.83 -11.25 -5.98
CA VAL A 163 -1.24 -9.92 -6.21
C VAL A 163 -2.12 -9.07 -7.13
N PHE A 164 -2.76 -9.67 -8.14
CA PHE A 164 -3.72 -8.98 -9.01
C PHE A 164 -4.90 -8.42 -8.23
N ILE A 165 -5.56 -9.27 -7.44
CA ILE A 165 -6.71 -8.87 -6.61
C ILE A 165 -6.32 -7.76 -5.63
N LEU A 166 -5.20 -7.91 -4.93
CA LEU A 166 -4.69 -6.88 -4.02
C LEU A 166 -4.37 -5.57 -4.75
N SER A 167 -3.80 -5.64 -5.95
CA SER A 167 -3.50 -4.47 -6.78
C SER A 167 -4.74 -3.74 -7.26
N ILE A 168 -5.81 -4.46 -7.61
CA ILE A 168 -7.09 -3.86 -7.97
C ILE A 168 -7.71 -3.14 -6.78
N PHE A 169 -7.70 -3.75 -5.59
CA PHE A 169 -8.19 -3.09 -4.37
C PHE A 169 -7.37 -1.84 -4.03
N ALA A 170 -6.04 -1.94 -4.11
CA ALA A 170 -5.14 -0.83 -3.88
C ALA A 170 -5.40 0.31 -4.88
N TRP A 171 -5.57 -0.04 -6.16
CA TRP A 171 -5.88 0.92 -7.22
C TRP A 171 -7.19 1.67 -6.94
N PHE A 172 -8.31 0.98 -6.72
CA PHE A 172 -9.58 1.65 -6.45
C PHE A 172 -9.51 2.59 -5.24
N ARG A 173 -8.81 2.17 -4.18
CA ARG A 173 -8.62 2.98 -2.99
C ARG A 173 -7.78 4.21 -3.28
N LEU A 174 -6.60 4.05 -3.89
CA LEU A 174 -5.69 5.16 -4.22
C LEU A 174 -6.36 6.15 -5.17
N ARG A 175 -7.10 5.66 -6.17
CA ARG A 175 -7.90 6.50 -7.09
C ARG A 175 -8.90 7.37 -6.34
N ARG A 176 -9.63 6.79 -5.36
CA ARG A 176 -10.59 7.54 -4.54
C ARG A 176 -9.90 8.59 -3.68
N LEU A 177 -8.79 8.24 -3.03
CA LEU A 177 -8.02 9.17 -2.18
C LEU A 177 -7.43 10.32 -3.01
N SER A 178 -6.86 10.02 -4.18
CA SER A 178 -6.35 11.01 -5.13
C SER A 178 -7.44 11.97 -5.61
N LYS A 179 -8.62 11.46 -5.99
CA LYS A 179 -9.77 12.29 -6.37
C LYS A 179 -10.23 13.19 -5.22
N ALA A 180 -10.39 12.64 -4.01
CA ALA A 180 -10.83 13.41 -2.85
C ALA A 180 -9.85 14.56 -2.52
N PHE A 181 -8.54 14.27 -2.54
CA PHE A 181 -7.52 15.30 -2.34
C PHE A 181 -7.56 16.36 -3.45
N LYS A 182 -7.65 15.95 -4.72
CA LYS A 182 -7.74 16.87 -5.87
C LYS A 182 -8.93 17.81 -5.76
N THR A 183 -10.12 17.29 -5.44
CA THR A 183 -11.32 18.12 -5.27
C THR A 183 -11.15 19.14 -4.15
N GLN A 184 -10.65 18.71 -2.98
CA GLN A 184 -10.44 19.61 -1.84
C GLN A 184 -9.36 20.65 -2.12
N ALA A 185 -8.25 20.26 -2.75
CA ALA A 185 -7.16 21.17 -3.13
C ALA A 185 -7.64 22.25 -4.12
N LEU A 186 -8.42 21.88 -5.14
CA LEU A 186 -8.97 22.83 -6.10
C LEU A 186 -9.91 23.83 -5.45
N ILE A 187 -10.83 23.36 -4.59
CA ILE A 187 -11.73 24.26 -3.84
C ILE A 187 -10.95 25.29 -3.04
N GLN A 188 -9.87 24.89 -2.36
CA GLN A 188 -9.06 25.78 -1.55
C GLN A 188 -8.19 26.74 -2.38
N LEU A 189 -7.74 26.33 -3.57
CA LEU A 189 -6.99 27.19 -4.48
C LEU A 189 -7.90 28.23 -5.17
N THR A 190 -9.15 27.88 -5.48
CA THR A 190 -10.13 28.78 -6.13
C THR A 190 -10.75 29.78 -5.17
N LYS A 191 -10.80 29.48 -3.87
CA LYS A 191 -11.29 30.41 -2.83
C LYS A 191 -10.30 31.53 -2.47
N ARG A 192 -9.11 31.52 -3.07
CA ARG A 192 -8.05 32.50 -2.88
C ARG A 192 -8.08 33.53 -4.00
#